data_AF-A0A3M7F5W1-F1
#
_entry.id   AF-A0A3M7F5W1-F1
#
_cell.length_a   1.000
_cell.length_b   1.000
_cell.length_c   1.000
_cell.angle_alpha   90.00
_cell.angle_beta   90.00
_cell.angle_gamma   90.00
#
_symmetry.space_group_name_H-M   'P 1'
#
loop_
_entity.id
_entity.type
_entity.pdbx_description
1 polymer ?
#
loop_
_entity_poly.entity_id
_entity_poly.type
_entity_poly.pdbx_seq_one_letter_code
_entity_poly.pdbx_strand_id
1 'polypeptide(L)'
;MKLTSFYSLLALAPFVLGKVGDTCNYDAFTITNLCPDDPADVKCCLTKQCEDSAGNGGVCLNNPKTAATSCDGTFVKNRCPGPKDVQCCVFDAPPNTPASRNVAIYFWMNAFIPLHFEDVTKPWRKHPGKTMIEGLTTFLPLLGGCFLGDQRSFSSDDKATARMHSCAWVQIGPDMGSKGYKMQQQHFCSPTTKVDCDDGSVEDEGTAGSGGMKFTEVAGGSANRVSLKLKAGAGNPLVPGAPKIDYEGTLTIDRVNKFVEFSGKVDDFPSFEAYVMIDGKGPYKIKQLGPAPGSDPTSLATWNGVDRPFSGRVSF
;
A
#
# COMPACT_ATOMS: atom_id res chain seq x y z
N MET A 1 39.62 12.26 33.85
CA MET A 1 39.15 12.50 32.47
C MET A 1 38.56 11.20 31.93
N LYS A 2 37.22 11.10 31.86
CA LYS A 2 36.51 10.01 31.17
C LYS A 2 35.62 10.67 30.13
N LEU A 3 35.94 10.49 28.85
CA LEU A 3 35.08 10.89 27.75
C LEU A 3 33.97 9.85 27.60
N THR A 4 32.72 10.26 27.82
CA THR A 4 31.52 9.54 27.40
C THR A 4 31.22 9.90 25.95
N SER A 5 31.37 8.94 25.05
CA SER A 5 30.96 9.03 23.65
C SER A 5 29.50 8.58 23.51
N PHE A 6 28.64 9.48 23.07
CA PHE A 6 27.28 9.18 22.62
C PHE A 6 27.35 8.62 21.19
N TYR A 7 26.98 7.36 21.00
CA TYR A 7 26.64 6.82 19.68
C TYR A 7 25.12 6.86 19.53
N SER A 8 24.62 7.77 18.70
CA SER A 8 23.24 7.69 18.18
C SER A 8 23.29 6.92 16.87
N LEU A 9 22.63 5.76 16.82
CA LEU A 9 22.29 5.05 15.59
C LEU A 9 21.33 5.92 14.77
N LEU A 10 21.77 6.43 13.61
CA LEU A 10 20.85 6.85 12.55
C LEU A 10 20.42 5.60 11.77
N ALA A 11 19.15 5.23 11.89
CA ALA A 11 18.52 4.26 11.00
C ALA A 11 18.33 4.90 9.62
N LEU A 12 18.92 4.29 8.59
CA LEU A 12 18.71 4.65 7.19
C LEU A 12 17.33 4.14 6.75
N ALA A 13 16.40 5.07 6.49
CA ALA A 13 15.16 4.75 5.78
C ALA A 13 15.46 4.47 4.29
N PRO A 14 14.75 3.53 3.64
CA PRO A 14 14.96 3.26 2.21
C PRO A 14 14.43 4.42 1.37
N PHE A 15 15.30 5.03 0.55
CA PHE A 15 14.95 6.06 -0.43
C PHE A 15 14.71 5.43 -1.80
N VAL A 16 13.66 5.87 -2.50
CA VAL A 16 13.45 5.60 -3.92
C VAL A 16 14.02 6.77 -4.71
N LEU A 17 15.04 6.51 -5.53
CA LEU A 17 15.60 7.50 -6.47
C LEU A 17 14.64 7.67 -7.66
N GLY A 18 14.28 8.92 -7.98
CA GLY A 18 13.70 9.31 -9.25
C GLY A 18 14.29 10.65 -9.69
N LYS A 19 14.66 10.80 -10.97
CA LYS A 19 15.14 12.08 -11.53
C LYS A 19 14.23 12.59 -12.65
N VAL A 20 13.91 13.88 -12.51
CA VAL A 20 13.47 14.93 -13.46
C VAL A 20 12.11 14.74 -14.18
N GLY A 21 11.09 15.43 -13.64
CA GLY A 21 9.75 15.59 -14.23
C GLY A 21 8.72 16.21 -13.27
N ASP A 22 9.01 17.42 -12.77
CA ASP A 22 8.20 18.46 -12.07
C ASP A 22 6.90 18.22 -11.25
N THR A 23 6.40 17.01 -10.99
CA THR A 23 5.28 16.81 -10.05
C THR A 23 5.41 15.49 -9.30
N CYS A 24 5.48 15.55 -7.97
CA CYS A 24 5.33 14.34 -7.16
C CYS A 24 3.89 13.84 -7.32
N ASN A 25 3.71 12.69 -7.97
CA ASN A 25 2.40 12.25 -8.45
C ASN A 25 1.54 11.50 -7.41
N TYR A 26 1.93 11.53 -6.14
CA TYR A 26 1.18 10.94 -5.02
C TYR A 26 1.51 11.73 -3.76
N ASP A 27 0.52 12.40 -3.13
CA ASP A 27 0.53 13.00 -1.77
C ASP A 27 1.91 13.28 -1.12
N ALA A 28 2.83 13.86 -1.88
CA ALA A 28 4.21 14.10 -1.51
C ALA A 28 4.54 15.53 -1.89
N PHE A 29 5.28 16.20 -1.01
CA PHE A 29 5.75 17.55 -1.26
C PHE A 29 7.18 17.52 -1.76
N THR A 30 7.46 18.46 -2.66
CA THR A 30 8.79 18.68 -3.19
C THR A 30 9.63 19.44 -2.18
N ILE A 31 10.82 18.94 -1.85
CA ILE A 31 11.81 19.69 -1.07
C ILE A 31 13.15 19.75 -1.80
N THR A 32 13.74 20.94 -1.79
CA THR A 32 15.12 21.20 -2.24
C THR A 32 16.09 21.01 -1.09
N ASN A 33 17.35 20.64 -1.37
CA ASN A 33 18.45 20.48 -0.40
C ASN A 33 18.36 19.30 0.61
N LEU A 34 17.51 18.30 0.39
CA LEU A 34 17.42 17.12 1.27
C LEU A 34 17.65 15.77 0.58
N CYS A 35 18.06 15.78 -0.69
CA CYS A 35 18.50 14.58 -1.39
C CYS A 35 19.96 14.35 -0.99
N PRO A 36 20.31 13.24 -0.33
CA PRO A 36 21.70 12.89 -0.11
C PRO A 36 22.43 12.84 -1.45
N ASP A 37 23.61 13.46 -1.52
CA ASP A 37 24.51 13.42 -2.68
C ASP A 37 24.02 14.09 -3.98
N ASP A 38 22.93 14.87 -3.94
CA ASP A 38 22.44 15.63 -5.09
C ASP A 38 22.62 17.16 -4.93
N PRO A 39 22.76 17.90 -6.04
CA PRO A 39 22.79 19.37 -6.05
C PRO A 39 21.57 20.02 -5.38
N ALA A 40 21.78 21.23 -4.85
CA ALA A 40 20.80 22.02 -4.08
C ALA A 40 19.45 22.24 -4.78
N ASP A 41 19.46 22.25 -6.11
CA ASP A 41 18.33 22.47 -7.02
C ASP A 41 17.52 21.19 -7.29
N VAL A 42 18.00 20.02 -6.85
CA VAL A 42 17.26 18.75 -6.99
C VAL A 42 16.08 18.71 -6.02
N LYS A 43 14.90 18.48 -6.61
CA LYS A 43 13.59 18.36 -5.98
C LYS A 43 13.33 16.90 -5.59
N CYS A 44 13.37 16.58 -4.31
CA CYS A 44 13.12 15.21 -3.82
C CYS A 44 11.62 14.99 -3.61
N CYS A 45 11.09 13.84 -4.06
CA CYS A 45 9.75 13.39 -3.67
C CYS A 45 9.86 12.55 -2.39
N LEU A 46 9.32 13.08 -1.29
CA LEU A 46 9.42 12.45 0.02
C LEU A 46 8.04 12.20 0.61
N THR A 47 7.59 10.93 0.63
CA THR A 47 6.52 10.47 1.52
C THR A 47 7.13 10.06 2.85
N LYS A 48 7.51 11.05 3.67
CA LYS A 48 8.12 10.72 4.96
C LYS A 48 7.02 10.33 5.93
N GLN A 49 7.10 9.08 6.40
CA GLN A 49 6.51 8.75 7.69
C GLN A 49 7.13 9.66 8.73
N CYS A 50 6.33 10.00 9.72
CA CYS A 50 6.75 10.80 10.85
C CYS A 50 6.22 10.15 12.11
N GLU A 51 6.80 10.49 13.24
CA GLU A 51 6.33 10.02 14.54
C GLU A 51 6.13 11.22 15.47
N ASP A 52 5.11 11.17 16.33
CA ASP A 52 4.97 12.15 17.39
C ASP A 52 5.98 11.90 18.54
N SER A 53 5.87 12.71 19.61
CA SER A 53 6.72 12.57 20.80
C SER A 53 6.56 11.23 21.52
N ALA A 54 5.53 10.46 21.18
CA ALA A 54 5.15 9.25 21.86
C ALA A 54 5.29 7.99 20.99
N GLY A 55 5.88 8.13 19.79
CA GLY A 55 6.18 7.04 18.88
C GLY A 55 5.02 6.65 17.96
N ASN A 56 3.98 7.48 17.86
CA ASN A 56 2.84 7.19 17.00
C ASN A 56 3.18 7.56 15.56
N GLY A 57 3.12 6.56 14.68
CA GLY A 57 3.35 6.73 13.24
C GLY A 57 2.28 7.62 12.59
N GLY A 58 2.75 8.46 11.67
CA GLY A 58 1.93 9.40 10.91
C GLY A 58 2.49 9.65 9.53
N VAL A 59 1.77 10.48 8.77
CA VAL A 59 2.13 10.87 7.41
C VAL A 59 2.33 12.37 7.35
N CYS A 60 3.41 12.80 6.71
CA CYS A 60 3.66 14.21 6.46
C CYS A 60 2.71 14.75 5.39
N LEU A 61 1.80 15.65 5.78
CA LEU A 61 0.83 16.29 4.89
C LEU A 61 0.99 17.82 4.96
N ASN A 62 0.59 18.51 3.89
CA ASN A 62 0.47 19.97 3.90
C ASN A 62 -0.63 20.36 4.89
N ASN A 63 -0.31 21.18 5.88
CA ASN A 63 -1.26 21.66 6.89
C ASN A 63 -2.40 22.46 6.21
N PRO A 64 -3.67 22.06 6.36
CA PRO A 64 -4.79 22.61 5.63
C PRO A 64 -5.19 23.97 6.21
N LYS A 65 -4.49 25.02 5.80
CA LYS A 65 -5.17 26.30 5.57
C LYS A 65 -5.72 26.42 4.15
N THR A 66 -5.55 25.37 3.32
CA THR A 66 -6.05 25.25 1.96
C THR A 66 -6.74 23.88 1.79
N ALA A 67 -7.85 23.87 1.05
CA ALA A 67 -8.90 22.84 1.07
C ALA A 67 -8.58 21.50 0.38
N ALA A 68 -7.31 21.11 0.23
CA ALA A 68 -6.91 19.96 -0.59
C ALA A 68 -6.30 18.76 0.17
N THR A 69 -6.09 18.85 1.49
CA THR A 69 -5.55 17.74 2.30
C THR A 69 -6.32 17.62 3.62
N SER A 70 -7.22 16.65 3.74
CA SER A 70 -7.90 16.35 5.01
C SER A 70 -7.05 15.40 5.84
N CYS A 71 -6.60 15.85 7.01
CA CYS A 71 -6.08 14.99 8.07
C CYS A 71 -7.16 14.83 9.13
N ASP A 72 -7.53 13.59 9.42
CA ASP A 72 -8.50 13.27 10.46
C ASP A 72 -7.84 12.89 11.79
N GLY A 73 -6.50 12.95 11.85
CA GLY A 73 -5.71 12.81 13.07
C GLY A 73 -5.27 14.16 13.62
N THR A 74 -4.25 14.15 14.48
CA THR A 74 -3.67 15.38 15.04
C THR A 74 -2.49 15.83 14.20
N PHE A 75 -2.50 17.08 13.76
CA PHE A 75 -1.30 17.67 13.16
C PHE A 75 -0.25 18.01 14.22
N VAL A 76 0.92 17.37 14.09
CA VAL A 76 2.09 17.61 14.94
C VAL A 76 3.17 18.34 14.13
N LYS A 77 3.54 19.52 14.61
CA LYS A 77 4.56 20.37 14.00
C LYS A 77 5.96 19.78 14.21
N ASN A 78 6.88 20.11 13.29
CA ASN A 78 8.31 19.77 13.37
C ASN A 78 8.63 18.27 13.44
N ARG A 79 7.68 17.41 13.06
CA ARG A 79 7.88 15.95 12.95
C ARG A 79 8.15 15.50 11.51
N CYS A 80 7.93 16.41 10.57
CA CYS A 80 8.23 16.23 9.16
C CYS A 80 9.43 17.10 8.79
N PRO A 81 10.46 16.55 8.13
CA PRO A 81 11.49 17.38 7.53
C PRO A 81 10.90 18.03 6.28
N GLY A 82 11.00 19.35 6.18
CA GLY A 82 10.16 20.07 5.25
C GLY A 82 10.11 21.57 5.50
N PRO A 83 9.45 22.31 4.59
CA PRO A 83 9.01 23.66 4.89
C PRO A 83 7.99 23.66 6.04
N LYS A 84 7.83 24.82 6.70
CA LYS A 84 7.11 24.96 7.99
C LYS A 84 5.60 24.65 7.91
N ASP A 85 5.06 24.60 6.71
CA ASP A 85 3.68 24.30 6.38
C ASP A 85 3.40 22.80 6.22
N VAL A 86 4.43 21.96 6.15
CA VAL A 86 4.29 20.50 6.24
C VAL A 86 4.24 20.08 7.70
N GLN A 87 3.19 19.35 8.07
CA GLN A 87 2.99 18.83 9.42
C GLN A 87 2.73 17.34 9.38
N CYS A 88 3.12 16.67 10.46
CA CYS A 88 2.85 15.25 10.61
C CYS A 88 1.39 15.09 10.98
N CYS A 89 0.58 14.54 10.09
CA CYS A 89 -0.72 13.99 10.46
C CYS A 89 -0.43 12.67 11.17
N VAL A 90 -0.31 12.71 12.50
CA VAL A 90 -0.36 11.48 13.28
C VAL A 90 -1.81 11.11 13.41
N PHE A 91 -2.16 9.94 12.89
CA PHE A 91 -3.36 9.28 13.33
C PHE A 91 -3.12 8.99 14.80
N ASP A 92 -4.02 9.39 15.69
CA ASP A 92 -3.89 9.06 17.10
C ASP A 92 -3.88 7.53 17.22
N ALA A 93 -2.70 6.90 17.16
CA ALA A 93 -2.44 5.72 17.95
C ALA A 93 -2.33 6.27 19.37
N PRO A 94 -3.21 5.91 20.30
CA PRO A 94 -3.16 6.49 21.64
C PRO A 94 -1.83 6.11 22.31
N PRO A 95 -0.93 7.06 22.58
CA PRO A 95 0.22 6.78 23.42
C PRO A 95 -0.27 6.71 24.86
N ASN A 96 -0.15 5.54 25.47
CA ASN A 96 -0.68 5.24 26.80
C ASN A 96 -2.20 5.18 26.87
N THR A 97 -2.86 4.42 26.00
CA THR A 97 -4.13 3.83 26.45
C THR A 97 -3.80 2.79 27.52
N PRO A 98 -4.36 2.90 28.75
CA PRO A 98 -4.49 1.74 29.63
C PRO A 98 -5.12 0.62 28.82
N ALA A 99 -4.85 -0.67 29.08
CA ALA A 99 -5.47 -1.80 28.38
C ALA A 99 -6.96 -1.51 28.03
N SER A 100 -7.23 -1.13 26.77
CA SER A 100 -8.19 -0.05 26.54
C SER A 100 -9.57 -0.52 26.14
N ARG A 101 -10.56 0.27 26.55
CA ARG A 101 -11.96 0.10 26.14
C ARG A 101 -12.15 0.20 24.62
N ASN A 102 -11.18 0.68 23.84
CA ASN A 102 -11.21 0.72 22.38
C ASN A 102 -10.05 -0.10 21.78
N VAL A 103 -10.19 -0.48 20.51
CA VAL A 103 -9.17 -1.20 19.73
C VAL A 103 -8.95 -0.46 18.42
N ALA A 104 -7.69 -0.24 18.06
CA ALA A 104 -7.27 0.36 16.79
C ALA A 104 -6.71 -0.72 15.85
N ILE A 105 -7.27 -0.79 14.65
CA ILE A 105 -6.91 -1.75 13.61
C ILE A 105 -6.39 -0.98 12.40
N TYR A 106 -5.23 -1.38 11.88
CA TYR A 106 -4.76 -0.98 10.55
C TYR A 106 -4.61 -2.22 9.69
N PHE A 107 -5.48 -2.37 8.70
CA PHE A 107 -5.47 -3.48 7.75
C PHE A 107 -5.02 -2.99 6.39
N TRP A 108 -4.18 -3.76 5.69
CA TRP A 108 -3.89 -3.52 4.29
C TRP A 108 -3.78 -4.81 3.50
N MET A 109 -4.06 -4.69 2.21
CA MET A 109 -3.98 -5.75 1.22
C MET A 109 -3.32 -5.23 -0.05
N ASN A 110 -2.37 -6.00 -0.58
CA ASN A 110 -1.65 -5.72 -1.82
C ASN A 110 -1.94 -6.81 -2.86
N ALA A 111 -2.04 -6.41 -4.12
CA ALA A 111 -1.83 -7.27 -5.28
C ALA A 111 -0.53 -6.84 -5.99
N PHE A 112 0.41 -7.75 -6.18
CA PHE A 112 1.73 -7.45 -6.74
C PHE A 112 2.26 -8.57 -7.63
N ILE A 113 3.08 -8.23 -8.61
CA ILE A 113 3.77 -9.18 -9.48
C ILE A 113 5.16 -9.44 -8.86
N PRO A 114 5.45 -10.68 -8.43
CA PRO A 114 6.69 -10.97 -7.72
C PRO A 114 7.91 -10.87 -8.65
N LEU A 115 9.10 -10.74 -8.06
CA LEU A 115 10.37 -10.79 -8.77
C LEU A 115 10.50 -12.09 -9.59
N HIS A 116 10.10 -13.21 -9.01
CA HIS A 116 10.17 -14.51 -9.64
C HIS A 116 8.85 -15.23 -9.51
N PHE A 117 8.36 -15.71 -10.65
CA PHE A 117 7.28 -16.68 -10.73
C PHE A 117 7.57 -17.63 -11.88
N GLU A 118 7.58 -18.92 -11.57
CA GLU A 118 7.98 -19.99 -12.49
C GLU A 118 7.19 -19.90 -13.79
N ASP A 119 7.90 -20.09 -14.91
CA ASP A 119 7.37 -20.07 -16.28
C ASP A 119 6.68 -18.78 -16.77
N VAL A 120 6.58 -17.73 -15.94
CA VAL A 120 5.97 -16.44 -16.31
C VAL A 120 6.98 -15.31 -16.35
N THR A 121 7.81 -15.17 -15.32
CA THR A 121 8.81 -14.09 -15.28
C THR A 121 10.01 -14.41 -16.16
N LYS A 122 10.41 -13.46 -17.01
CA LYS A 122 11.59 -13.54 -17.89
C LYS A 122 12.66 -12.55 -17.43
N PRO A 123 13.97 -12.82 -17.64
CA PRO A 123 15.02 -11.86 -17.29
C PRO A 123 14.84 -10.52 -18.01
N TRP A 124 14.93 -9.42 -17.28
CA TRP A 124 14.95 -8.08 -17.89
C TRP A 124 16.35 -7.81 -18.47
N ARG A 125 16.46 -7.76 -19.81
CA ARG A 125 17.76 -7.64 -20.48
C ARG A 125 18.50 -6.39 -20.03
N LYS A 126 19.82 -6.50 -19.86
CA LYS A 126 20.71 -5.43 -19.35
C LYS A 126 20.45 -4.99 -17.90
N HIS A 127 19.53 -5.64 -17.18
CA HIS A 127 19.23 -5.38 -15.77
C HIS A 127 19.37 -6.67 -14.92
N PRO A 128 20.61 -7.06 -14.55
CA PRO A 128 20.87 -8.29 -13.80
C PRO A 128 20.03 -8.40 -12.52
N GLY A 129 19.44 -9.58 -12.31
CA GLY A 129 18.62 -9.85 -11.12
C GLY A 129 17.24 -9.21 -11.13
N LYS A 130 16.81 -8.58 -12.23
CA LYS A 130 15.43 -8.10 -12.43
C LYS A 130 14.74 -8.88 -13.53
N THR A 131 13.43 -8.79 -13.54
CA THR A 131 12.55 -9.58 -14.40
C THR A 131 11.47 -8.72 -15.03
N MET A 132 10.87 -9.24 -16.08
CA MET A 132 9.69 -8.70 -16.74
C MET A 132 8.72 -9.85 -17.02
N ILE A 133 7.48 -9.51 -17.33
CA ILE A 133 6.45 -10.44 -17.77
C ILE A 133 5.97 -10.02 -19.16
N GLU A 134 5.58 -10.99 -19.98
CA GLU A 134 4.88 -10.69 -21.22
C GLU A 134 3.43 -10.33 -20.92
N GLY A 135 2.94 -9.27 -21.54
CA GLY A 135 1.53 -8.88 -21.48
C GLY A 135 0.62 -9.82 -22.27
N LEU A 136 -0.63 -9.41 -22.48
CA LEU A 136 -1.69 -10.13 -23.21
C LEU A 136 -1.44 -10.20 -24.75
N THR A 137 -0.27 -10.68 -25.17
CA THR A 137 0.13 -10.78 -26.59
C THR A 137 -0.77 -11.73 -27.39
N THR A 138 -1.32 -12.76 -26.73
CA THR A 138 -2.18 -13.78 -27.36
C THR A 138 -3.60 -13.26 -27.68
N PHE A 139 -4.10 -12.28 -26.92
CA PHE A 139 -5.46 -11.75 -27.06
C PHE A 139 -5.50 -10.37 -27.74
N LEU A 140 -4.44 -9.56 -27.60
CA LEU A 140 -4.32 -8.22 -28.17
C LEU A 140 -2.93 -8.03 -28.81
N PRO A 141 -2.64 -8.69 -29.96
CA PRO A 141 -1.29 -8.72 -30.54
C PRO A 141 -0.76 -7.35 -30.98
N LEU A 142 -1.64 -6.37 -31.25
CA LEU A 142 -1.26 -4.99 -31.59
C LEU A 142 -0.97 -4.09 -30.37
N LEU A 143 -1.20 -4.59 -29.14
CA LEU A 143 -0.94 -3.90 -27.88
C LEU A 143 0.03 -4.71 -26.98
N GLY A 144 0.67 -5.73 -27.56
CA GLY A 144 1.67 -6.55 -26.90
C GLY A 144 2.88 -5.76 -26.42
N GLY A 145 3.43 -6.14 -25.28
CA GLY A 145 4.61 -5.55 -24.68
C GLY A 145 5.01 -6.30 -23.42
N CYS A 146 6.23 -6.04 -22.94
CA CYS A 146 6.69 -6.58 -21.68
C CYS A 146 6.48 -5.54 -20.58
N PHE A 147 6.22 -6.00 -19.36
CA PHE A 147 5.98 -5.13 -18.22
C PHE A 147 6.86 -5.55 -17.05
N LEU A 148 7.36 -4.57 -16.31
CA LEU A 148 8.07 -4.85 -15.07
C LEU A 148 7.09 -5.30 -13.98
N GLY A 149 7.55 -6.24 -13.16
CA GLY A 149 6.86 -6.59 -11.93
C GLY A 149 7.17 -5.59 -10.82
N ASP A 150 6.78 -5.94 -9.61
CA ASP A 150 7.09 -5.14 -8.41
C ASP A 150 8.51 -5.43 -7.88
N GLN A 151 9.24 -6.34 -8.54
CA GLN A 151 10.62 -6.73 -8.24
C GLN A 151 10.87 -7.11 -6.78
N ARG A 152 9.89 -7.78 -6.15
CA ARG A 152 9.96 -8.16 -4.74
C ARG A 152 9.33 -9.53 -4.46
N SER A 153 9.54 -10.03 -3.25
CA SER A 153 8.75 -11.11 -2.66
C SER A 153 7.60 -10.54 -1.81
N PHE A 154 6.87 -11.42 -1.12
CA PHE A 154 5.96 -10.99 -0.05
C PHE A 154 6.68 -10.08 0.95
N SER A 155 5.98 -9.03 1.36
CA SER A 155 6.49 -8.03 2.30
C SER A 155 5.35 -7.53 3.16
N SER A 156 5.60 -7.39 4.44
CA SER A 156 4.68 -6.75 5.37
C SER A 156 4.86 -5.22 5.44
N ASP A 157 5.66 -4.65 4.55
CA ASP A 157 5.73 -3.20 4.37
C ASP A 157 4.45 -2.75 3.63
N ASP A 158 3.68 -1.86 4.26
CA ASP A 158 2.44 -1.32 3.69
C ASP A 158 2.68 -0.40 2.49
N LYS A 159 3.96 -0.05 2.23
CA LYS A 159 4.40 0.75 1.08
C LYS A 159 5.10 -0.06 0.01
N ALA A 160 5.19 -1.38 0.18
CA ALA A 160 5.77 -2.24 -0.84
C ALA A 160 5.04 -2.00 -2.18
N THR A 161 5.81 -1.87 -3.26
CA THR A 161 5.30 -1.66 -4.61
C THR A 161 4.22 -2.70 -4.93
N ALA A 162 3.11 -2.24 -5.49
CA ALA A 162 1.96 -3.09 -5.74
C ALA A 162 1.17 -2.55 -6.93
N ARG A 163 0.62 -3.47 -7.73
CA ARG A 163 -0.34 -3.15 -8.78
C ARG A 163 -1.62 -2.57 -8.20
N MET A 164 -1.99 -3.01 -7.00
CA MET A 164 -3.11 -2.48 -6.22
C MET A 164 -2.79 -2.52 -4.74
N HIS A 165 -3.12 -1.45 -4.02
CA HIS A 165 -3.06 -1.36 -2.58
C HIS A 165 -4.41 -0.89 -2.03
N SER A 166 -4.88 -1.52 -0.95
CA SER A 166 -6.07 -1.09 -0.22
C SER A 166 -5.85 -1.21 1.27
N CYS A 167 -6.06 -0.12 2.01
CA CYS A 167 -5.95 -0.13 3.46
C CYS A 167 -7.14 0.52 4.14
N ALA A 168 -7.36 0.12 5.39
CA ALA A 168 -8.38 0.66 6.26
C ALA A 168 -7.83 0.86 7.67
N TRP A 169 -8.09 2.03 8.24
CA TRP A 169 -7.87 2.34 9.65
C TRP A 169 -9.22 2.29 10.35
N VAL A 170 -9.35 1.46 11.38
CA VAL A 170 -10.59 1.29 12.13
C VAL A 170 -10.31 1.44 13.60
N GLN A 171 -10.97 2.41 14.24
CA GLN A 171 -11.03 2.48 15.69
C GLN A 171 -12.42 2.01 16.13
N ILE A 172 -12.48 1.03 17.02
CA ILE A 172 -13.74 0.44 17.49
C ILE A 172 -13.79 0.43 19.01
N GLY A 173 -14.91 0.86 19.59
CA GLY A 173 -15.17 0.77 21.01
C GLY A 173 -16.26 1.73 21.50
N PRO A 174 -16.62 1.69 22.80
CA PRO A 174 -17.73 2.45 23.36
C PRO A 174 -17.47 3.96 23.32
N ASP A 175 -16.23 4.39 23.14
CA ASP A 175 -15.88 5.81 23.12
C ASP A 175 -15.84 6.39 21.69
N MET A 176 -16.16 5.58 20.67
CA MET A 176 -16.15 5.97 19.25
C MET A 176 -17.48 6.59 18.76
N GLY A 177 -18.30 7.11 19.68
CA GLY A 177 -19.59 7.73 19.38
C GLY A 177 -20.72 6.73 19.15
N SER A 178 -21.84 7.22 18.59
CA SER A 178 -23.10 6.45 18.49
C SER A 178 -22.99 5.17 17.66
N LYS A 179 -22.13 5.15 16.63
CA LYS A 179 -21.84 3.94 15.84
C LYS A 179 -20.94 2.95 16.57
N GLY A 180 -20.18 3.40 17.57
CA GLY A 180 -19.19 2.59 18.26
C GLY A 180 -17.94 2.26 17.44
N TYR A 181 -17.76 2.87 16.27
CA TYR A 181 -16.50 2.80 15.54
C TYR A 181 -16.33 4.01 14.59
N LYS A 182 -15.09 4.26 14.18
CA LYS A 182 -14.70 5.20 13.12
C LYS A 182 -13.81 4.48 12.11
N MET A 183 -13.89 4.87 10.85
CA MET A 183 -13.11 4.25 9.76
C MET A 183 -12.58 5.30 8.78
N GLN A 184 -11.35 5.09 8.33
CA GLN A 184 -10.76 5.68 7.13
C GLN A 184 -10.23 4.59 6.22
N GLN A 185 -9.98 4.96 4.96
CA GLN A 185 -9.43 4.08 3.95
C GLN A 185 -8.57 4.87 2.98
N GLN A 186 -7.58 4.21 2.39
CA GLN A 186 -6.76 4.77 1.31
C GLN A 186 -6.47 3.65 0.30
N HIS A 187 -6.35 4.07 -0.96
CA HIS A 187 -6.13 3.16 -2.08
C HIS A 187 -5.19 3.82 -3.08
N PHE A 188 -4.23 3.05 -3.57
CA PHE A 188 -3.30 3.51 -4.61
C PHE A 188 -2.85 2.34 -5.49
N CYS A 189 -2.27 2.69 -6.63
CA CYS A 189 -1.58 1.76 -7.53
C CYS A 189 -0.16 2.27 -7.72
N SER A 190 0.83 1.38 -7.79
CA SER A 190 2.19 1.76 -8.17
C SER A 190 2.31 1.94 -9.68
N PRO A 191 3.31 2.70 -10.17
CA PRO A 191 3.57 2.84 -11.60
C PRO A 191 3.76 1.50 -12.30
N THR A 192 3.18 1.40 -13.49
CA THR A 192 3.41 0.34 -14.47
C THR A 192 4.42 0.84 -15.49
N THR A 193 5.50 0.09 -15.67
CA THR A 193 6.55 0.38 -16.64
C THR A 193 6.47 -0.64 -17.76
N LYS A 194 6.22 -0.18 -18.98
CA LYS A 194 6.29 -0.96 -20.21
C LYS A 194 7.74 -0.94 -20.70
N VAL A 195 8.23 -2.12 -21.08
CA VAL A 195 9.59 -2.29 -21.63
C VAL A 195 9.53 -3.07 -22.93
N ASP A 196 10.50 -2.80 -23.80
CA ASP A 196 10.77 -3.60 -24.99
C ASP A 196 11.21 -5.02 -24.57
N CYS A 197 10.55 -6.03 -25.10
CA CYS A 197 10.80 -7.43 -24.75
C CYS A 197 12.18 -7.95 -25.22
N ASP A 198 12.75 -7.34 -26.26
CA ASP A 198 13.98 -7.78 -26.91
C ASP A 198 15.22 -7.11 -26.33
N ASP A 199 15.14 -5.83 -25.96
CA ASP A 199 16.32 -5.06 -25.54
C ASP A 199 16.23 -4.48 -24.12
N GLY A 200 15.04 -4.55 -23.51
CA GLY A 200 14.75 -4.10 -22.15
C GLY A 200 14.62 -2.59 -21.97
N SER A 201 14.63 -1.79 -23.04
CA SER A 201 14.45 -0.34 -22.94
C SER A 201 13.06 0.02 -22.43
N VAL A 202 12.97 1.09 -21.63
CA VAL A 202 11.68 1.60 -21.14
C VAL A 202 10.96 2.30 -22.29
N GLU A 203 9.73 1.90 -22.55
CA GLU A 203 8.90 2.46 -23.62
C GLU A 203 7.89 3.48 -23.08
N ASP A 204 7.27 3.17 -21.94
CA ASP A 204 6.19 4.00 -21.39
C ASP A 204 5.98 3.72 -19.89
N GLU A 205 5.38 4.69 -19.20
CA GLU A 205 5.01 4.59 -17.79
C GLU A 205 3.63 5.17 -17.51
N GLY A 206 2.85 4.47 -16.70
CA GLY A 206 1.50 4.91 -16.37
C GLY A 206 1.05 4.36 -15.03
N THR A 207 0.09 5.02 -14.39
CA THR A 207 -0.45 4.56 -13.11
C THR A 207 -1.96 4.45 -13.18
N ALA A 208 -2.48 3.29 -12.75
CA ALA A 208 -3.90 3.03 -12.72
C ALA A 208 -4.57 3.88 -11.63
N GLY A 209 -5.77 4.40 -11.92
CA GLY A 209 -6.59 5.06 -10.90
C GLY A 209 -7.11 4.06 -9.86
N SER A 210 -7.36 4.53 -8.64
CA SER A 210 -7.86 3.72 -7.52
C SER A 210 -9.39 3.78 -7.33
N GLY A 211 -10.12 4.43 -8.25
CA GLY A 211 -11.58 4.64 -8.12
C GLY A 211 -12.44 3.37 -8.08
N GLY A 212 -11.87 2.21 -8.45
CA GLY A 212 -12.52 0.89 -8.33
C GLY A 212 -12.34 0.22 -6.96
N MET A 213 -11.59 0.85 -6.03
CA MET A 213 -11.24 0.28 -4.73
C MET A 213 -11.98 0.99 -3.60
N LYS A 214 -12.66 0.21 -2.76
CA LYS A 214 -13.47 0.75 -1.66
C LYS A 214 -13.80 -0.27 -0.58
N PHE A 215 -13.67 0.15 0.67
CA PHE A 215 -14.34 -0.38 1.84
C PHE A 215 -15.70 0.29 2.06
N THR A 216 -16.75 -0.53 2.25
CA THR A 216 -18.08 -0.07 2.65
C THR A 216 -18.55 -0.82 3.89
N GLU A 217 -19.23 -0.11 4.79
CA GLU A 217 -19.86 -0.72 5.97
C GLU A 217 -20.86 -1.81 5.55
N VAL A 218 -20.75 -2.97 6.19
CA VAL A 218 -21.83 -3.96 6.23
C VAL A 218 -22.74 -3.57 7.40
N ALA A 219 -24.05 -3.51 7.17
CA ALA A 219 -25.01 -3.04 8.17
C ALA A 219 -24.86 -3.77 9.53
N GLY A 220 -24.99 -3.02 10.63
CA GLY A 220 -24.93 -3.56 11.99
C GLY A 220 -23.60 -3.32 12.73
N GLY A 221 -22.79 -2.34 12.30
CA GLY A 221 -21.62 -1.90 13.06
C GLY A 221 -21.97 -1.40 14.46
N SER A 222 -21.11 -1.71 15.43
CA SER A 222 -21.30 -1.38 16.84
C SER A 222 -19.95 -1.19 17.55
N ALA A 223 -20.01 -0.83 18.83
CA ALA A 223 -18.84 -0.78 19.71
C ALA A 223 -18.16 -2.15 19.90
N ASN A 224 -18.82 -3.26 19.60
CA ASN A 224 -18.32 -4.61 19.84
C ASN A 224 -17.84 -5.29 18.56
N ARG A 225 -18.47 -4.99 17.43
CA ARG A 225 -18.16 -5.61 16.15
C ARG A 225 -18.45 -4.67 15.00
N VAL A 226 -17.57 -4.68 14.00
CA VAL A 226 -17.78 -4.03 12.70
C VAL A 226 -17.31 -4.96 11.58
N SER A 227 -18.04 -4.94 10.47
CA SER A 227 -17.70 -5.66 9.25
C SER A 227 -17.68 -4.67 8.07
N LEU A 228 -16.61 -4.71 7.28
CA LEU A 228 -16.35 -3.82 6.15
C LEU A 228 -16.16 -4.66 4.89
N LYS A 229 -17.01 -4.45 3.89
CA LYS A 229 -16.86 -5.09 2.57
C LYS A 229 -15.80 -4.33 1.77
N LEU A 230 -14.75 -5.02 1.37
CA LEU A 230 -13.77 -4.55 0.39
C LEU A 230 -14.19 -5.02 -0.99
N LYS A 231 -14.24 -4.10 -1.96
CA LYS A 231 -14.27 -4.41 -3.39
C LYS A 231 -13.20 -3.57 -4.06
N ALA A 232 -12.33 -4.20 -4.84
CA ALA A 232 -11.24 -3.53 -5.51
C ALA A 232 -11.02 -4.11 -6.90
N GLY A 233 -10.75 -3.21 -7.86
CA GLY A 233 -10.39 -3.57 -9.22
C GLY A 233 -9.57 -2.49 -9.91
N ALA A 234 -8.44 -2.85 -10.53
CA ALA A 234 -7.64 -1.94 -11.36
C ALA A 234 -7.04 -2.65 -12.58
N GLY A 235 -7.07 -1.99 -13.73
CA GLY A 235 -6.51 -2.49 -14.99
C GLY A 235 -5.19 -1.82 -15.33
N ASN A 236 -4.44 -2.42 -16.26
CA ASN A 236 -3.19 -1.84 -16.76
C ASN A 236 -3.46 -0.49 -17.46
N PRO A 237 -2.87 0.64 -17.00
CA PRO A 237 -3.14 1.96 -17.55
C PRO A 237 -2.56 2.17 -18.96
N LEU A 238 -1.59 1.35 -19.37
CA LEU A 238 -0.90 1.43 -20.65
C LEU A 238 -1.53 0.55 -21.74
N VAL A 239 -2.57 -0.21 -21.40
CA VAL A 239 -3.26 -1.11 -22.32
C VAL A 239 -4.77 -0.83 -22.25
N PRO A 240 -5.31 -0.04 -23.21
CA PRO A 240 -6.74 0.25 -23.26
C PRO A 240 -7.58 -1.03 -23.28
N GLY A 241 -8.53 -1.13 -22.35
CA GLY A 241 -9.40 -2.30 -22.23
C GLY A 241 -8.75 -3.53 -21.59
N ALA A 242 -7.56 -3.40 -21.00
CA ALA A 242 -6.97 -4.50 -20.23
C ALA A 242 -7.93 -4.99 -19.14
N PRO A 243 -8.00 -6.32 -18.92
CA PRO A 243 -8.72 -6.87 -17.79
C PRO A 243 -8.13 -6.33 -16.49
N LYS A 244 -8.98 -6.27 -15.46
CA LYS A 244 -8.59 -5.80 -14.13
C LYS A 244 -8.02 -6.95 -13.33
N ILE A 245 -7.14 -6.61 -12.41
CA ILE A 245 -6.92 -7.42 -11.21
C ILE A 245 -8.06 -7.07 -10.26
N ASP A 246 -8.74 -8.07 -9.73
CA ASP A 246 -9.85 -7.93 -8.81
C ASP A 246 -9.61 -8.69 -7.49
N TYR A 247 -10.05 -8.09 -6.39
CA TYR A 247 -10.24 -8.78 -5.12
C TYR A 247 -11.43 -8.22 -4.36
N GLU A 248 -12.18 -9.09 -3.69
CA GLU A 248 -13.26 -8.69 -2.81
C GLU A 248 -13.37 -9.58 -1.57
N GLY A 249 -13.87 -9.03 -0.48
CA GLY A 249 -14.03 -9.76 0.77
C GLY A 249 -14.65 -8.92 1.87
N THR A 250 -14.71 -9.48 3.06
CA THR A 250 -15.19 -8.80 4.27
C THR A 250 -14.12 -8.82 5.34
N LEU A 251 -13.68 -7.64 5.78
CA LEU A 251 -12.89 -7.43 6.97
C LEU A 251 -13.83 -7.36 8.18
N THR A 252 -13.69 -8.28 9.12
CA THR A 252 -14.46 -8.31 10.37
C THR A 252 -13.54 -8.08 11.55
N ILE A 253 -13.92 -7.14 12.41
CA ILE A 253 -13.25 -6.86 13.68
C ILE A 253 -14.26 -7.13 14.79
N ASP A 254 -13.94 -8.05 15.70
CA ASP A 254 -14.80 -8.44 16.81
C ASP A 254 -14.02 -8.32 18.12
N ARG A 255 -14.42 -7.38 18.97
CA ARG A 255 -13.78 -7.10 20.26
C ARG A 255 -14.21 -8.06 21.36
N VAL A 256 -15.36 -8.70 21.22
CA VAL A 256 -15.88 -9.65 22.21
C VAL A 256 -15.14 -10.97 22.07
N ASN A 257 -15.03 -11.45 20.83
CA ASN A 257 -14.31 -12.67 20.47
C ASN A 257 -12.83 -12.43 20.15
N LYS A 258 -12.39 -11.18 20.26
CA LYS A 258 -11.03 -10.66 20.07
C LYS A 258 -10.32 -11.20 18.83
N PHE A 259 -10.87 -10.87 17.66
CA PHE A 259 -10.24 -11.21 16.40
C PHE A 259 -10.43 -10.16 15.31
N VAL A 260 -9.47 -10.16 14.39
CA VAL A 260 -9.58 -9.55 13.07
C VAL A 260 -9.53 -10.67 12.03
N GLU A 261 -10.49 -10.70 11.12
CA GLU A 261 -10.60 -11.70 10.06
C GLU A 261 -10.85 -11.00 8.74
N PHE A 262 -10.17 -11.45 7.69
CA PHE A 262 -10.58 -11.17 6.32
C PHE A 262 -11.08 -12.47 5.71
N SER A 263 -12.25 -12.42 5.06
CA SER A 263 -12.76 -13.54 4.29
C SER A 263 -13.22 -13.06 2.93
N GLY A 264 -12.61 -13.60 1.87
CA GLY A 264 -12.84 -13.11 0.53
C GLY A 264 -12.23 -14.00 -0.53
N LYS A 265 -12.03 -13.40 -1.69
CA LYS A 265 -11.53 -14.04 -2.89
C LYS A 265 -10.70 -13.08 -3.74
N VAL A 266 -9.80 -13.65 -4.53
CA VAL A 266 -8.85 -12.94 -5.39
C VAL A 266 -8.74 -13.65 -6.73
N ASP A 267 -8.28 -12.95 -7.76
CA ASP A 267 -7.94 -13.59 -9.04
C ASP A 267 -6.82 -14.64 -8.92
N ASP A 268 -6.67 -15.45 -9.96
CA ASP A 268 -5.57 -16.40 -10.09
C ASP A 268 -4.20 -15.73 -10.20
N PHE A 269 -4.15 -14.52 -10.77
CA PHE A 269 -2.96 -13.72 -10.97
C PHE A 269 -3.21 -12.28 -10.45
N PRO A 270 -2.24 -11.58 -9.83
CA PRO A 270 -0.85 -11.98 -9.56
C PRO A 270 -0.71 -12.58 -8.15
N SER A 271 0.22 -12.10 -7.33
CA SER A 271 0.31 -12.44 -5.90
C SER A 271 -0.53 -11.50 -5.05
N PHE A 272 -1.11 -12.02 -3.97
CA PHE A 272 -1.92 -11.29 -3.01
C PHE A 272 -1.39 -11.48 -1.60
N GLU A 273 -1.38 -10.42 -0.81
CA GLU A 273 -0.99 -10.46 0.60
C GLU A 273 -1.82 -9.50 1.43
N ALA A 274 -2.12 -9.88 2.66
CA ALA A 274 -2.84 -9.04 3.61
C ALA A 274 -2.26 -9.18 5.00
N TYR A 275 -2.21 -8.06 5.71
CA TYR A 275 -1.68 -7.96 7.06
C TYR A 275 -2.54 -7.01 7.89
N VAL A 276 -2.32 -7.05 9.21
CA VAL A 276 -2.98 -6.18 10.16
C VAL A 276 -2.03 -5.75 11.27
N MET A 277 -2.16 -4.50 11.71
CA MET A 277 -1.66 -4.04 13.01
C MET A 277 -2.82 -3.81 13.98
N ILE A 278 -2.62 -4.18 15.23
CA ILE A 278 -3.61 -4.12 16.31
C ILE A 278 -2.99 -3.32 17.46
N ASP A 279 -3.59 -2.17 17.78
CA ASP A 279 -3.09 -1.22 18.78
C ASP A 279 -1.59 -0.89 18.58
N GLY A 280 -1.20 -0.66 17.33
CA GLY A 280 0.18 -0.36 16.92
C GLY A 280 1.14 -1.56 16.95
N LYS A 281 0.66 -2.77 17.29
CA LYS A 281 1.46 -4.00 17.29
C LYS A 281 1.23 -4.80 16.00
N GLY A 282 2.27 -5.46 15.52
CA GLY A 282 2.26 -6.19 14.25
C GLY A 282 3.50 -5.81 13.43
N PRO A 283 3.48 -6.00 12.09
CA PRO A 283 2.39 -6.55 11.27
C PRO A 283 2.11 -8.05 11.53
N TYR A 284 0.84 -8.41 11.73
CA TYR A 284 0.39 -9.79 11.76
C TYR A 284 -0.12 -10.21 10.38
N LYS A 285 0.34 -11.37 9.91
CA LYS A 285 -0.10 -11.92 8.62
C LYS A 285 -1.53 -12.44 8.70
N ILE A 286 -2.40 -11.92 7.84
CA ILE A 286 -3.74 -12.48 7.58
C ILE A 286 -3.59 -13.63 6.57
N LYS A 287 -3.03 -13.32 5.39
CA LYS A 287 -2.79 -14.33 4.35
C LYS A 287 -1.75 -13.84 3.34
N GLN A 288 -0.99 -14.76 2.79
CA GLN A 288 -0.17 -14.58 1.59
C GLN A 288 -0.58 -15.67 0.60
N LEU A 289 -0.65 -15.31 -0.67
CA LEU A 289 -1.04 -16.22 -1.74
C LEU A 289 -0.30 -15.81 -3.02
N GLY A 290 0.55 -16.69 -3.56
CA GLY A 290 1.23 -16.44 -4.83
C GLY A 290 0.26 -16.59 -6.01
N PRO A 291 0.72 -16.30 -7.25
CA PRO A 291 -0.09 -16.57 -8.43
C PRO A 291 -0.41 -18.06 -8.49
N ALA A 292 -1.56 -18.43 -9.04
CA ALA A 292 -1.93 -19.83 -9.17
C ALA A 292 -0.94 -20.55 -10.10
N PRO A 293 -0.58 -21.82 -9.85
CA PRO A 293 0.28 -22.58 -10.76
C PRO A 293 -0.27 -22.56 -12.19
N GLY A 294 0.56 -22.15 -13.16
CA GLY A 294 0.18 -22.02 -14.57
C GLY A 294 -0.68 -20.79 -14.91
N SER A 295 -0.99 -19.92 -13.94
CA SER A 295 -1.62 -18.62 -14.22
C SER A 295 -0.61 -17.63 -14.78
N ASP A 296 -1.09 -16.65 -15.53
CA ASP A 296 -0.30 -15.60 -16.14
C ASP A 296 -1.20 -14.36 -16.36
N PRO A 297 -0.73 -13.27 -16.97
CA PRO A 297 -1.58 -12.11 -17.26
C PRO A 297 -2.83 -12.41 -18.10
N THR A 298 -2.84 -13.51 -18.88
CA THR A 298 -4.02 -13.94 -19.65
C THR A 298 -5.13 -14.51 -18.78
N SER A 299 -4.79 -14.99 -17.58
CA SER A 299 -5.77 -15.50 -16.61
C SER A 299 -6.76 -14.42 -16.17
N LEU A 300 -6.36 -13.15 -16.20
CA LEU A 300 -7.24 -12.00 -15.93
C LEU A 300 -8.33 -11.79 -17.00
N ALA A 301 -8.10 -12.22 -18.24
CA ALA A 301 -9.03 -12.00 -19.36
C ALA A 301 -10.13 -13.06 -19.46
N THR A 302 -9.92 -14.22 -18.83
CA THR A 302 -10.90 -15.30 -18.93
C THR A 302 -12.13 -14.95 -18.09
N TRP A 303 -13.32 -15.00 -18.70
CA TRP A 303 -14.63 -14.81 -18.06
C TRP A 303 -14.96 -15.83 -16.93
N ASN A 304 -13.96 -16.63 -16.57
CA ASN A 304 -13.99 -17.68 -15.58
C ASN A 304 -13.06 -17.40 -14.40
N GLY A 305 -12.54 -16.18 -14.21
CA GLY A 305 -11.67 -15.79 -13.10
C GLY A 305 -12.08 -16.56 -11.85
N VAL A 306 -11.30 -17.61 -11.52
CA VAL A 306 -11.69 -18.50 -10.44
C VAL A 306 -11.29 -17.74 -9.21
N ASP A 307 -12.27 -17.10 -8.62
CA ASP A 307 -12.17 -16.46 -7.34
C ASP A 307 -11.53 -17.41 -6.31
N ARG A 308 -10.22 -17.30 -6.11
CA ARG A 308 -9.46 -18.15 -5.19
C ARG A 308 -9.78 -17.71 -3.78
N PRO A 309 -10.15 -18.64 -2.88
CA PRO A 309 -10.39 -18.31 -1.49
C PRO A 309 -9.17 -17.62 -0.87
N PHE A 310 -9.40 -16.43 -0.33
CA PHE A 310 -8.40 -15.63 0.37
C PHE A 310 -8.96 -15.21 1.72
N SER A 311 -8.68 -16.04 2.73
CA SER A 311 -9.17 -15.81 4.09
C SER A 311 -8.08 -16.08 5.12
N GLY A 312 -8.15 -15.34 6.23
CA GLY A 312 -7.23 -15.47 7.35
C GLY A 312 -7.72 -14.69 8.56
N ARG A 313 -7.26 -15.09 9.75
CA ARG A 313 -7.70 -14.55 11.04
C ARG A 313 -6.52 -14.38 11.99
N VAL A 314 -6.53 -13.27 12.72
CA VAL A 314 -5.59 -12.94 13.80
C VAL A 314 -6.40 -12.69 15.08
N SER A 315 -6.00 -13.30 16.19
CA SER A 315 -6.61 -13.06 17.51
C SER A 315 -5.81 -12.05 18.31
N PHE A 316 -6.45 -11.33 19.24
CA PHE A 316 -5.82 -10.32 20.10
C PHE A 316 -6.39 -10.30 21.54
#